data_AF-A0ABD3TL20-F1
#
_entry.id   AF-A0ABD3TL20-F1
#
_cell.length_a   1.000
_cell.length_b   1.000
_cell.length_c   1.000
_cell.angle_alpha   90.00
_cell.angle_beta   90.00
_cell.angle_gamma   90.00
#
_symmetry.space_group_name_H-M   'P 1'
#
loop_
_entity.id
_entity.type
_entity.pdbx_description
1 polymer ?
#
loop_
_entity_poly.entity_id
_entity_poly.type
_entity_poly.pdbx_seq_one_letter_code
_entity_poly.pdbx_strand_id
1 'polypeptide(L)'
;MAFSSFPDVFSFIQNLPPIHQWRKDSINSINLCPSCSSQVPSLKLSVNNLQNSSFTLSIFVDYNLQIPISLWTSKKIVLNNSPSNKFLNNETISTLLLNFIEDILKYSPNKCPSSLKLAQLHSENNLKDIFNFLFLSLTFIICIYEAPKDIRTSCLNILKDQFACPMSRGVSKLLMRLVGSNIEEQWVRSFNLAITNWIYEIRAANVGIRTPSPLFSYSISTSGMWKVQLYCPVIAMNVEKSSGSSPDDRLSFSLNYHQLEGVIQLNYKVKDQEKWIEVMVNTDNIRCDVTKLLTDTHLTERGAGSSEKHFPSRISLQITPTFQSNVMSISVSKSSENPTTEIGVEKGIEASFEPPNAMGLNFSSSETLTISLRPWKFEQSVYGNTAILNWFLHDSGDGREVFSSKPSKLALIQPRSWFKHRYSNVNRPFTRQGGVVFAGDEYGASVSWKVDRACLGRSMEWEIKGWIWLTYWPNKHKTFYTETRRLEFKEVVNLTFV
;
A
#
# COMPACT_ATOMS: atom_id res chain seq x y z
N MET A 1 -11.80 26.04 -10.74
CA MET A 1 -12.62 25.02 -11.43
C MET A 1 -13.43 24.31 -10.38
N ALA A 2 -14.77 24.32 -10.48
CA ALA A 2 -15.62 23.63 -9.51
C ALA A 2 -15.37 22.11 -9.62
N PHE A 3 -14.88 21.48 -8.55
CA PHE A 3 -14.85 20.02 -8.47
C PHE A 3 -16.30 19.53 -8.52
N SER A 4 -16.71 18.88 -9.60
CA SER A 4 -17.97 18.13 -9.60
C SER A 4 -17.82 16.98 -8.62
N SER A 5 -18.54 16.99 -7.50
CA SER A 5 -18.60 15.87 -6.57
C SER A 5 -19.20 14.65 -7.26
N PHE A 6 -18.68 13.45 -6.96
CA PHE A 6 -19.32 12.19 -7.35
C PHE A 6 -20.80 12.21 -6.92
N PRO A 7 -21.74 11.70 -7.76
CA PRO A 7 -23.16 11.73 -7.43
C PRO A 7 -23.45 11.01 -6.11
N ASP A 8 -24.41 11.56 -5.38
CA ASP A 8 -24.89 11.01 -4.14
C ASP A 8 -25.88 9.85 -4.40
N VAL A 9 -25.32 8.68 -4.68
CA VAL A 9 -26.07 7.48 -5.03
C VAL A 9 -26.96 7.02 -3.87
N PHE A 10 -26.49 7.17 -2.63
CA PHE A 10 -27.27 6.83 -1.45
C PHE A 10 -28.57 7.63 -1.37
N SER A 11 -28.48 8.97 -1.45
CA SER A 11 -29.68 9.82 -1.42
C SER A 11 -30.54 9.67 -2.68
N PHE A 12 -29.93 9.42 -3.84
CA PHE A 12 -30.68 9.07 -5.06
C PHE A 12 -31.57 7.84 -4.85
N ILE A 13 -31.02 6.73 -4.35
CA ILE A 13 -31.79 5.50 -4.11
C ILE A 13 -32.86 5.72 -3.03
N GLN A 14 -32.52 6.46 -1.97
CA GLN A 14 -33.46 6.71 -0.87
C GLN A 14 -34.66 7.57 -1.28
N ASN A 15 -34.48 8.45 -2.26
CA ASN A 15 -35.51 9.34 -2.79
C ASN A 15 -36.28 8.76 -3.98
N LEU A 16 -36.03 7.50 -4.36
CA LEU A 16 -36.81 6.85 -5.41
C LEU A 16 -38.28 6.69 -4.99
N PRO A 17 -39.22 6.82 -5.92
CA PRO A 17 -40.62 6.56 -5.62
C PRO A 17 -40.81 5.08 -5.20
N PRO A 18 -41.92 4.73 -4.54
CA PRO A 18 -42.24 3.34 -4.24
C PRO A 18 -42.22 2.45 -5.49
N ILE A 19 -41.73 1.20 -5.37
CA ILE A 19 -41.53 0.26 -6.49
C ILE A 19 -42.79 0.06 -7.34
N HIS A 20 -43.98 0.12 -6.74
CA HIS A 20 -45.26 -0.03 -7.44
C HIS A 20 -45.57 1.13 -8.41
N GLN A 21 -44.89 2.27 -8.28
CA GLN A 21 -45.06 3.45 -9.13
C GLN A 21 -44.07 3.48 -10.31
N TRP A 22 -43.12 2.56 -10.35
CA TRP A 22 -42.12 2.52 -11.42
C TRP A 22 -42.78 2.01 -12.69
N ARG A 23 -42.83 2.85 -13.74
CA ARG A 23 -43.34 2.42 -15.04
C ARG A 23 -42.35 1.43 -15.65
N LYS A 24 -42.85 0.41 -16.35
CA LYS A 24 -42.02 -0.63 -17.00
C LYS A 24 -40.97 -0.04 -17.96
N ASP A 25 -41.22 1.16 -18.49
CA ASP A 25 -40.38 1.81 -19.50
C ASP A 25 -39.62 3.05 -18.98
N SER A 26 -39.79 3.44 -17.70
CA SER A 26 -39.05 4.57 -17.13
C SER A 26 -37.78 4.09 -16.42
N ILE A 27 -36.62 4.30 -17.05
CA ILE A 27 -35.32 4.02 -16.44
C ILE A 27 -34.99 5.13 -15.44
N ASN A 28 -35.15 4.87 -14.14
CA ASN A 28 -34.63 5.73 -13.09
C ASN A 28 -33.10 5.66 -13.14
N SER A 29 -32.46 6.69 -13.73
CA SER A 29 -31.02 6.70 -13.93
C SER A 29 -30.36 8.01 -13.48
N ILE A 30 -29.08 7.90 -13.13
CA ILE A 30 -28.22 9.02 -12.76
C ILE A 30 -26.87 8.89 -13.47
N ASN A 31 -26.29 10.02 -13.89
CA ASN A 31 -24.97 10.07 -14.51
C ASN A 31 -23.88 9.93 -13.45
N LEU A 32 -23.00 8.94 -13.63
CA LEU A 32 -21.83 8.70 -12.77
C LEU A 32 -20.60 9.53 -13.19
N CYS A 33 -20.51 9.85 -14.48
CA CYS A 33 -19.46 10.68 -15.06
C CYS A 33 -20.11 11.74 -15.97
N PRO A 34 -20.55 12.88 -15.43
CA PRO A 34 -21.16 13.93 -16.24
C PRO A 34 -20.10 14.55 -17.17
N SER A 35 -20.16 14.26 -18.46
CA SER A 35 -19.42 14.99 -19.49
C SER A 35 -20.08 16.33 -19.77
N CYS A 36 -19.29 17.38 -20.04
CA CYS A 36 -19.82 18.71 -20.36
C CYS A 36 -20.61 18.79 -21.67
N SER A 37 -20.58 17.75 -22.52
CA SER A 37 -21.31 17.69 -23.79
C SER A 37 -22.34 16.57 -23.80
N SER A 38 -23.56 16.89 -24.21
CA SER A 38 -24.70 15.96 -24.36
C SER A 38 -24.53 14.92 -25.48
N GLN A 39 -23.49 15.06 -26.32
CA GLN A 39 -23.24 14.18 -27.47
C GLN A 39 -22.25 13.03 -27.20
N VAL A 40 -21.64 12.97 -26.01
CA VAL A 40 -20.62 11.97 -25.68
C VAL A 40 -21.26 10.83 -24.87
N PRO A 41 -20.88 9.57 -25.14
CA PRO A 41 -21.35 8.44 -24.34
C PRO A 41 -21.04 8.63 -22.85
N SER A 42 -22.02 8.32 -22.01
CA SER A 42 -21.97 8.60 -20.57
C SER A 42 -22.16 7.33 -19.74
N LEU A 43 -21.43 7.26 -18.64
CA LEU A 43 -21.55 6.18 -17.67
C LEU A 43 -22.75 6.48 -16.74
N LYS A 44 -23.76 5.61 -16.75
CA LYS A 44 -24.99 5.78 -15.99
C LYS A 44 -25.22 4.62 -15.02
N LEU A 45 -25.86 4.93 -13.90
CA LEU A 45 -26.46 3.96 -13.00
C LEU A 45 -27.96 3.94 -13.26
N SER A 46 -28.56 2.76 -13.41
CA SER A 46 -30.01 2.57 -13.39
C SER A 46 -30.45 1.66 -12.25
N VAL A 47 -31.68 1.87 -11.81
CA VAL A 47 -32.36 0.98 -10.86
C VAL A 47 -33.52 0.31 -11.56
N ASN A 48 -33.41 -1.00 -11.76
CA ASN A 48 -34.40 -1.78 -12.51
C ASN A 48 -35.29 -2.56 -11.56
N ASN A 49 -36.60 -2.44 -11.76
CA ASN A 49 -37.61 -3.21 -11.03
C ASN A 49 -37.68 -4.64 -11.56
N LEU A 50 -37.61 -5.61 -10.65
CA LEU A 50 -37.90 -7.02 -10.92
C LEU A 50 -39.23 -7.37 -10.28
N GLN A 51 -40.07 -8.13 -11.01
CA GLN A 51 -41.34 -8.64 -10.51
C GLN A 51 -41.17 -9.25 -9.09
N ASN A 52 -42.09 -8.91 -8.18
CA ASN A 52 -42.11 -9.28 -6.75
C ASN A 52 -41.22 -8.45 -5.80
N SER A 53 -41.46 -7.13 -5.72
CA SER A 53 -40.87 -6.22 -4.70
C SER A 53 -39.35 -6.31 -4.57
N SER A 54 -38.67 -6.37 -5.71
CA SER A 54 -37.22 -6.53 -5.76
C SER A 54 -36.63 -5.64 -6.83
N PHE A 55 -35.38 -5.24 -6.65
CA PHE A 55 -34.68 -4.40 -7.61
C PHE A 55 -33.25 -4.86 -7.84
N THR A 56 -32.69 -4.39 -8.94
CA THR A 56 -31.26 -4.52 -9.26
C THR A 56 -30.69 -3.14 -9.60
N LEU A 57 -29.42 -2.95 -9.27
CA LEU A 57 -28.63 -1.81 -9.71
C LEU A 57 -27.83 -2.25 -10.91
N SER A 58 -27.78 -1.43 -11.97
CA SER A 58 -26.93 -1.70 -13.12
C SER A 58 -26.12 -0.47 -13.53
N ILE A 59 -24.84 -0.68 -13.80
CA ILE A 59 -23.96 0.32 -14.40
C ILE A 59 -23.89 -0.01 -15.89
N PHE A 60 -24.19 0.97 -16.72
CA PHE A 60 -24.21 0.82 -18.17
C PHE A 60 -23.66 2.06 -18.86
N VAL A 61 -23.25 1.88 -20.12
CA VAL A 61 -22.85 2.97 -21.00
C VAL A 61 -24.04 3.35 -21.86
N ASP A 62 -24.41 4.62 -21.81
CA ASP A 62 -25.43 5.19 -22.69
C ASP A 62 -24.75 5.89 -23.88
N TYR A 63 -24.99 5.36 -25.08
CA TYR A 63 -24.50 5.92 -26.34
C TYR A 63 -25.51 6.88 -27.01
N ASN A 64 -26.57 7.31 -26.32
CA ASN A 64 -27.66 8.20 -26.76
C ASN A 64 -28.51 7.69 -27.96
N LEU A 65 -27.91 6.99 -28.93
CA LEU A 65 -28.50 6.56 -30.20
C LEU A 65 -28.33 5.06 -30.49
N GLN A 66 -27.67 4.32 -29.59
CA GLN A 66 -27.41 2.88 -29.72
C GLN A 66 -27.88 2.11 -28.48
N ILE A 67 -27.92 0.78 -28.58
CA ILE A 67 -28.28 -0.12 -27.48
C ILE A 67 -27.28 0.10 -26.33
N PRO A 68 -27.76 0.35 -25.10
CA PRO A 68 -26.87 0.56 -23.95
C PRO A 68 -26.07 -0.71 -23.66
N ILE A 69 -24.78 -0.53 -23.35
CA ILE A 69 -23.89 -1.64 -23.00
C ILE A 69 -23.89 -1.78 -21.48
N SER A 70 -24.48 -2.86 -20.97
CA SER A 70 -24.42 -3.18 -19.54
C SER A 70 -23.01 -3.61 -19.16
N LEU A 71 -22.44 -2.95 -18.16
CA LEU A 71 -21.10 -3.26 -17.64
C LEU A 71 -21.17 -4.09 -16.36
N TRP A 72 -22.19 -3.86 -15.53
CA TRP A 72 -22.36 -4.56 -14.27
C TRP A 72 -23.82 -4.54 -13.84
N THR A 73 -24.26 -5.62 -13.20
CA THR A 73 -25.58 -5.74 -12.59
C THR A 73 -25.45 -6.39 -11.21
N SER A 74 -26.06 -5.77 -10.20
CA SER A 74 -26.08 -6.30 -8.83
C SER A 74 -26.85 -7.61 -8.72
N LYS A 75 -26.61 -8.35 -7.64
CA LYS A 75 -27.55 -9.41 -7.20
C LYS A 75 -28.94 -8.82 -6.95
N LYS A 76 -29.97 -9.66 -7.07
CA LYS A 76 -31.36 -9.33 -6.76
C LYS A 76 -31.48 -8.92 -5.28
N ILE A 77 -32.05 -7.75 -5.03
CA ILE A 77 -32.27 -7.23 -3.68
C ILE A 77 -33.77 -7.26 -3.41
N VAL A 78 -34.16 -7.92 -2.32
CA VAL A 78 -35.57 -8.01 -1.88
C VAL A 78 -35.83 -6.88 -0.89
N LEU A 79 -36.87 -6.09 -1.13
CA LEU A 79 -37.32 -5.12 -0.14
C LEU A 79 -38.20 -5.83 0.90
N ASN A 80 -37.83 -5.69 2.17
CA ASN A 80 -38.72 -6.01 3.27
C ASN A 80 -39.74 -4.87 3.40
N ASN A 81 -41.03 -5.18 3.23
CA ASN A 81 -42.14 -4.23 3.44
C ASN A 81 -42.24 -3.88 4.94
N SER A 82 -41.33 -3.05 5.44
CA SER A 82 -41.46 -2.44 6.76
C SER A 82 -42.38 -1.20 6.65
N PRO A 83 -43.15 -0.86 7.71
CA PRO A 83 -44.03 0.32 7.71
C PRO A 83 -43.27 1.67 7.72
N SER A 84 -41.94 1.67 7.57
CA SER A 84 -41.13 2.89 7.53
C SER A 84 -41.18 3.53 6.15
N ASN A 85 -41.36 4.85 6.08
CA ASN A 85 -41.38 5.63 4.83
C ASN A 85 -40.02 5.68 4.08
N LYS A 86 -39.00 4.91 4.50
CA LYS A 86 -37.67 4.89 3.86
C LYS A 86 -37.58 3.71 2.90
N PHE A 87 -37.21 3.98 1.65
CA PHE A 87 -37.01 2.95 0.62
C PHE A 87 -35.92 1.93 1.00
N LEU A 88 -34.89 2.38 1.73
CA LEU A 88 -33.78 1.55 2.21
C LEU A 88 -33.89 1.35 3.73
N ASN A 89 -34.06 0.09 4.17
CA ASN A 89 -33.88 -0.29 5.58
C ASN A 89 -32.41 -0.68 5.87
N ASN A 90 -32.03 -0.72 7.14
CA ASN A 90 -30.64 -1.01 7.54
C ASN A 90 -30.14 -2.39 7.05
N GLU A 91 -31.03 -3.38 6.94
CA GLU A 91 -30.71 -4.71 6.40
C GLU A 91 -30.40 -4.67 4.89
N THR A 92 -31.21 -3.96 4.11
CA THR A 92 -31.02 -3.77 2.66
C THR A 92 -29.74 -3.01 2.38
N ILE A 93 -29.46 -1.97 3.17
CA ILE A 93 -28.21 -1.21 3.08
C ILE A 93 -27.02 -2.12 3.37
N SER A 94 -27.07 -2.90 4.45
CA SER A 94 -25.99 -3.83 4.80
C SER A 94 -25.76 -4.87 3.70
N THR A 95 -26.84 -5.40 3.12
CA THR A 95 -26.80 -6.35 2.01
C THR A 95 -26.18 -5.71 0.76
N LEU A 96 -26.53 -4.47 0.44
CA LEU A 96 -25.94 -3.71 -0.67
C LEU A 96 -24.44 -3.49 -0.47
N LEU A 97 -24.04 -3.04 0.71
CA LEU A 97 -22.62 -2.82 1.04
C LEU A 97 -21.81 -4.11 0.89
N LEU A 98 -22.34 -5.23 1.40
CA LEU A 98 -21.72 -6.55 1.23
C LEU A 98 -21.63 -6.96 -0.24
N ASN A 99 -22.69 -6.77 -1.02
CA ASN A 99 -22.68 -7.07 -2.45
C ASN A 99 -21.60 -6.26 -3.20
N PHE A 100 -21.46 -4.95 -2.89
CA PHE A 100 -20.42 -4.12 -3.50
C PHE A 100 -19.02 -4.60 -3.14
N ILE A 101 -18.79 -4.97 -1.88
CA ILE A 101 -17.50 -5.53 -1.45
C ILE A 101 -17.23 -6.85 -2.17
N GLU A 102 -18.19 -7.78 -2.21
CA GLU A 102 -18.05 -9.04 -2.94
C GLU A 102 -17.72 -8.82 -4.42
N ASP A 103 -18.42 -7.90 -5.07
CA ASP A 103 -18.23 -7.61 -6.48
C ASP A 103 -16.86 -6.99 -6.77
N ILE A 104 -16.36 -6.11 -5.89
CA ILE A 104 -14.97 -5.62 -5.98
C ILE A 104 -13.98 -6.78 -5.83
N LEU A 105 -14.20 -7.67 -4.85
CA LEU A 105 -13.31 -8.78 -4.55
C LEU A 105 -13.31 -9.87 -5.64
N LYS A 106 -14.32 -9.94 -6.52
CA LYS A 106 -14.30 -10.82 -7.70
C LYS A 106 -13.17 -10.48 -8.66
N TYR A 107 -12.70 -9.24 -8.68
CA TYR A 107 -11.54 -8.80 -9.45
C TYR A 107 -10.20 -9.10 -8.75
N SER A 108 -10.22 -9.68 -7.54
CA SER A 108 -9.02 -10.16 -6.86
C SER A 108 -8.45 -11.40 -7.56
N PRO A 109 -7.11 -11.56 -7.66
CA PRO A 109 -6.50 -12.78 -8.20
C PRO A 109 -6.74 -14.00 -7.31
N ASN A 110 -6.92 -13.75 -6.01
CA ASN A 110 -7.09 -14.79 -5.00
C ASN A 110 -8.57 -14.87 -4.63
N LYS A 111 -9.18 -16.05 -4.80
CA LYS A 111 -10.57 -16.28 -4.41
C LYS A 111 -10.77 -15.92 -2.94
N CYS A 112 -11.73 -15.04 -2.67
CA CYS A 112 -12.07 -14.62 -1.31
C CYS A 112 -12.62 -15.82 -0.52
N PRO A 113 -12.27 -16.01 0.76
CA PRO A 113 -12.94 -17.00 1.60
C PRO A 113 -14.43 -16.65 1.74
N SER A 114 -15.26 -17.70 1.76
CA SER A 114 -16.70 -17.70 1.49
C SER A 114 -17.61 -17.12 2.58
N SER A 115 -17.11 -16.27 3.48
CA SER A 115 -17.97 -15.64 4.50
C SER A 115 -17.50 -14.24 4.88
N LEU A 116 -18.02 -13.22 4.19
CA LEU A 116 -17.86 -11.84 4.61
C LEU A 116 -18.85 -11.55 5.74
N LYS A 117 -18.33 -11.11 6.88
CA LYS A 117 -19.13 -10.52 7.95
C LYS A 117 -18.66 -9.09 8.15
N LEU A 118 -19.54 -8.13 7.90
CA LEU A 118 -19.27 -6.74 8.23
C LEU A 118 -19.50 -6.54 9.73
N ALA A 119 -18.60 -5.81 10.40
CA ALA A 119 -18.88 -5.36 11.75
C ALA A 119 -20.16 -4.51 11.74
N GLN A 120 -20.97 -4.62 12.79
CA GLN A 120 -22.25 -3.92 12.85
C GLN A 120 -22.01 -2.40 12.78
N LEU A 121 -22.68 -1.73 11.85
CA LEU A 121 -22.61 -0.28 11.67
C LEU A 121 -23.28 0.40 12.88
N HIS A 122 -22.49 0.76 13.90
CA HIS A 122 -23.00 1.38 15.12
C HIS A 122 -23.26 2.90 14.99
N SER A 123 -22.96 3.52 13.84
CA SER A 123 -23.14 4.97 13.64
C SER A 123 -23.79 5.27 12.29
N GLU A 124 -25.03 5.79 12.34
CA GLU A 124 -25.79 6.23 11.15
C GLU A 124 -25.11 7.41 10.43
N ASN A 125 -24.32 8.22 11.15
CA ASN A 125 -23.82 9.50 10.67
C ASN A 125 -22.83 9.41 9.50
N ASN A 126 -22.11 8.29 9.33
CA ASN A 126 -21.13 8.11 8.25
C ASN A 126 -21.56 7.09 7.18
N LEU A 127 -22.74 6.49 7.34
CA LEU A 127 -23.17 5.38 6.51
C LEU A 127 -23.35 5.79 5.04
N LYS A 128 -23.92 6.98 4.83
CA LYS A 128 -24.11 7.58 3.51
C LYS A 128 -22.78 7.73 2.76
N ASP A 129 -21.77 8.27 3.44
CA ASP A 129 -20.48 8.52 2.82
C ASP A 129 -19.73 7.22 2.54
N ILE A 130 -19.79 6.25 3.46
CA ILE A 130 -19.24 4.89 3.26
C ILE A 130 -19.88 4.22 2.04
N PHE A 131 -21.22 4.31 1.92
CA PHE A 131 -21.95 3.74 0.80
C PHE A 131 -21.52 4.36 -0.53
N ASN A 132 -21.49 5.70 -0.61
CA ASN A 132 -21.08 6.41 -1.82
C ASN A 132 -19.62 6.12 -2.19
N PHE A 133 -18.71 6.03 -1.21
CA PHE A 133 -17.30 5.70 -1.45
C PHE A 133 -17.11 4.26 -1.94
N LEU A 134 -17.84 3.29 -1.37
CA LEU A 134 -17.83 1.90 -1.86
C LEU A 134 -18.34 1.81 -3.29
N PHE A 135 -19.44 2.49 -3.59
CA PHE A 135 -20.01 2.52 -4.94
C PHE A 135 -19.09 3.22 -5.94
N LEU A 136 -18.42 4.31 -5.54
CA LEU A 136 -17.36 4.96 -6.32
C LEU A 136 -16.22 3.97 -6.63
N SER A 137 -15.78 3.19 -5.63
CA SER A 137 -14.72 2.19 -5.77
C SER A 137 -15.11 1.07 -6.75
N LEU A 138 -16.34 0.57 -6.66
CA LEU A 138 -16.90 -0.42 -7.57
C LEU A 138 -16.98 0.14 -9.00
N THR A 139 -17.53 1.35 -9.16
CA THR A 139 -17.63 2.04 -10.45
C THR A 139 -16.27 2.21 -11.10
N PHE A 140 -15.25 2.58 -10.32
CA PHE A 140 -13.88 2.74 -10.80
C PHE A 140 -13.28 1.42 -11.33
N ILE A 141 -13.43 0.32 -10.59
CA ILE A 141 -12.93 -1.01 -11.02
C ILE A 141 -13.65 -1.48 -12.28
N ILE A 142 -14.98 -1.37 -12.33
CA ILE A 142 -15.78 -1.72 -13.52
C ILE A 142 -15.33 -0.88 -14.71
N CYS A 143 -15.06 0.41 -14.49
CA CYS A 143 -14.57 1.28 -15.55
C CYS A 143 -13.20 0.84 -16.10
N ILE A 144 -12.31 0.32 -15.26
CA ILE A 144 -11.01 -0.20 -15.72
C ILE A 144 -11.18 -1.46 -16.57
N TYR A 145 -11.99 -2.42 -16.12
CA TYR A 145 -12.04 -3.75 -16.74
C TYR A 145 -13.10 -3.90 -17.83
N GLU A 146 -14.30 -3.35 -17.62
CA GLU A 146 -15.47 -3.62 -18.46
C GLU A 146 -15.78 -2.48 -19.42
N ALA A 147 -15.41 -1.24 -19.09
CA ALA A 147 -15.78 -0.10 -19.92
C ALA A 147 -15.02 -0.09 -21.26
N PRO A 148 -15.73 0.22 -22.38
CA PRO A 148 -15.13 0.46 -23.69
C PRO A 148 -14.02 1.52 -23.67
N LYS A 149 -12.99 1.33 -24.51
CA LYS A 149 -11.76 2.15 -24.52
C LYS A 149 -12.03 3.64 -24.78
N ASP A 150 -13.03 3.94 -25.60
CA ASP A 150 -13.47 5.28 -25.98
C ASP A 150 -13.98 6.11 -24.79
N ILE A 151 -14.70 5.48 -23.85
CA ILE A 151 -15.21 6.18 -22.66
C ILE A 151 -14.31 6.07 -21.43
N ARG A 152 -13.57 4.96 -21.33
CA ARG A 152 -12.84 4.56 -20.12
C ARG A 152 -11.90 5.66 -19.66
N THR A 153 -11.11 6.22 -20.56
CA THR A 153 -10.13 7.26 -20.24
C THR A 153 -10.78 8.51 -19.65
N SER A 154 -11.89 8.96 -20.24
CA SER A 154 -12.64 10.14 -19.76
C SER A 154 -13.25 9.90 -18.38
N CYS A 155 -13.90 8.75 -18.20
CA CYS A 155 -14.51 8.36 -16.93
C CYS A 155 -13.46 8.21 -15.82
N LEU A 156 -12.36 7.52 -16.08
CA LEU A 156 -11.29 7.33 -15.09
C LEU A 156 -10.64 8.64 -14.68
N ASN A 157 -10.55 9.63 -15.58
CA ASN A 157 -10.07 10.97 -15.25
C ASN A 157 -11.01 11.72 -14.28
N ILE A 158 -12.32 11.53 -14.40
CA ILE A 158 -13.30 12.13 -13.48
C ILE A 158 -13.27 11.39 -12.13
N LEU A 159 -13.27 10.06 -12.16
CA LEU A 159 -13.35 9.22 -10.96
C LEU A 159 -12.07 9.32 -10.11
N LYS A 160 -10.88 9.39 -10.73
CA LYS A 160 -9.60 9.44 -9.98
C LYS A 160 -9.51 10.64 -9.03
N ASP A 161 -10.08 11.78 -9.42
CA ASP A 161 -9.99 13.03 -8.66
C ASP A 161 -10.86 12.96 -7.39
N GLN A 162 -11.92 12.12 -7.39
CA GLN A 162 -12.79 11.88 -6.23
C GLN A 162 -12.08 11.13 -5.10
N PHE A 163 -11.12 10.26 -5.43
CA PHE A 163 -10.31 9.55 -4.43
C PHE A 163 -9.27 10.46 -3.77
N ALA A 164 -8.87 11.55 -4.43
CA ALA A 164 -7.84 12.46 -3.92
C ALA A 164 -8.38 13.47 -2.87
N CYS A 165 -9.70 13.59 -2.72
CA CYS A 165 -10.29 14.58 -1.82
C CYS A 165 -10.13 14.21 -0.33
N PRO A 166 -9.97 15.18 0.59
CA PRO A 166 -9.81 14.92 2.02
C PRO A 166 -10.96 14.12 2.63
N MET A 167 -12.20 14.33 2.16
CA MET A 167 -13.37 13.61 2.64
C MET A 167 -13.26 12.10 2.32
N SER A 168 -12.93 11.74 1.08
CA SER A 168 -12.72 10.34 0.68
C SER A 168 -11.59 9.67 1.47
N ARG A 169 -10.54 10.39 1.86
CA ARG A 169 -9.50 9.87 2.77
C ARG A 169 -10.05 9.54 4.17
N GLY A 170 -10.88 10.43 4.72
CA GLY A 170 -11.56 10.17 6.00
C GLY A 170 -12.48 8.96 5.94
N VAL A 171 -13.30 8.88 4.88
CA VAL A 171 -14.29 7.82 4.67
C VAL A 171 -13.63 6.47 4.40
N SER A 172 -12.57 6.43 3.58
CA SER A 172 -11.82 5.19 3.33
C SER A 172 -11.20 4.62 4.61
N LYS A 173 -10.65 5.46 5.48
CA LYS A 173 -10.17 5.03 6.81
C LYS A 173 -11.29 4.44 7.69
N LEU A 174 -12.50 5.01 7.65
CA LEU A 174 -13.66 4.46 8.35
C LEU A 174 -14.08 3.10 7.75
N LEU A 175 -14.09 2.99 6.43
CA LEU A 175 -14.40 1.75 5.72
C LEU A 175 -13.41 0.64 6.09
N MET A 176 -12.10 0.92 6.07
CA MET A 176 -11.07 -0.09 6.42
C MET A 176 -11.25 -0.62 7.85
N ARG A 177 -11.59 0.25 8.80
CA ARG A 177 -11.93 -0.15 10.17
C ARG A 177 -13.19 -1.03 10.25
N LEU A 178 -14.16 -0.78 9.38
CA LEU A 178 -15.43 -1.51 9.35
C LEU A 178 -15.28 -2.93 8.76
N VAL A 179 -14.51 -3.06 7.67
CA VAL A 179 -14.32 -4.34 6.98
C VAL A 179 -13.29 -5.24 7.66
N GLY A 180 -12.35 -4.67 8.42
CA GLY A 180 -11.30 -5.40 9.11
C GLY A 180 -10.16 -5.84 8.19
N SER A 181 -9.05 -6.29 8.79
CA SER A 181 -7.75 -6.45 8.12
C SER A 181 -7.78 -7.43 6.93
N ASN A 182 -8.46 -8.57 7.07
CA ASN A 182 -8.48 -9.59 6.01
C ASN A 182 -9.19 -9.09 4.75
N ILE A 183 -10.31 -8.39 4.92
CA ILE A 183 -11.09 -7.83 3.80
C ILE A 183 -10.37 -6.61 3.23
N GLU A 184 -9.83 -5.74 4.10
CA GLU A 184 -9.01 -4.60 3.72
C GLU A 184 -7.87 -5.04 2.78
N GLU A 185 -7.07 -6.03 3.17
CA GLU A 185 -5.95 -6.50 2.34
C GLU A 185 -6.44 -6.92 0.95
N GLN A 186 -7.45 -7.79 0.86
CA GLN A 186 -7.97 -8.28 -0.42
C GLN A 186 -8.60 -7.17 -1.27
N TRP A 187 -9.32 -6.23 -0.62
CA TRP A 187 -9.90 -5.08 -1.28
C TRP A 187 -8.81 -4.21 -1.89
N VAL A 188 -7.76 -3.89 -1.12
CA VAL A 188 -6.63 -3.10 -1.61
C VAL A 188 -5.87 -3.84 -2.71
N ARG A 189 -5.65 -5.17 -2.60
CA ARG A 189 -5.02 -5.98 -3.66
C ARG A 189 -5.81 -5.88 -4.97
N SER A 190 -7.14 -5.99 -4.90
CA SER A 190 -8.04 -5.91 -6.07
C SER A 190 -7.97 -4.54 -6.73
N PHE A 191 -8.02 -3.49 -5.92
CA PHE A 191 -7.94 -2.10 -6.39
C PHE A 191 -6.57 -1.78 -6.99
N ASN A 192 -5.49 -2.21 -6.35
CA ASN A 192 -4.12 -2.01 -6.81
C ASN A 192 -3.79 -2.82 -8.06
N LEU A 193 -4.40 -3.99 -8.25
CA LEU A 193 -4.31 -4.72 -9.53
C LEU A 193 -4.97 -3.93 -10.66
N ALA A 194 -6.17 -3.38 -10.42
CA ALA A 194 -6.86 -2.54 -11.40
C ALA A 194 -6.02 -1.31 -11.77
N ILE A 195 -5.47 -0.60 -10.77
CA ILE A 195 -4.55 0.53 -10.99
C ILE A 195 -3.31 0.08 -11.76
N THR A 196 -2.73 -1.08 -11.44
CA THR A 196 -1.54 -1.61 -12.13
C THR A 196 -1.83 -1.83 -13.61
N ASN A 197 -2.96 -2.47 -13.93
CA ASN A 197 -3.41 -2.67 -15.30
C ASN A 197 -3.61 -1.34 -16.03
N TRP A 198 -4.26 -0.36 -15.38
CA TRP A 198 -4.47 0.95 -15.98
C TRP A 198 -3.18 1.73 -16.22
N ILE A 199 -2.24 1.74 -15.27
CA ILE A 199 -0.91 2.36 -15.45
C ILE A 199 -0.17 1.71 -16.63
N TYR A 200 -0.23 0.38 -16.72
CA TYR A 200 0.40 -0.36 -17.80
C TYR A 200 -0.16 0.05 -19.16
N GLU A 201 -1.49 0.17 -19.29
CA GLU A 201 -2.15 0.64 -20.51
C GLU A 201 -1.76 2.09 -20.88
N ILE A 202 -1.78 3.02 -19.90
CA ILE A 202 -1.42 4.42 -20.14
C ILE A 202 0.03 4.53 -20.67
N ARG A 203 0.95 3.78 -20.06
CA ARG A 203 2.36 3.75 -20.46
C ARG A 203 2.53 3.19 -21.88
N ALA A 204 1.81 2.13 -22.22
CA ALA A 204 1.83 1.58 -23.57
C ALA A 204 1.27 2.56 -24.62
N ALA A 205 0.27 3.36 -24.24
CA ALA A 205 -0.37 4.32 -25.13
C ALA A 205 0.35 5.69 -25.20
N ASN A 206 1.44 5.90 -24.45
CA ASN A 206 2.15 7.18 -24.31
C ASN A 206 1.23 8.37 -23.96
N VAL A 207 0.12 8.11 -23.28
CA VAL A 207 -0.85 9.15 -22.93
C VAL A 207 -0.36 9.86 -21.66
N GLY A 208 -0.25 11.19 -21.66
CA GLY A 208 0.23 12.00 -20.53
C GLY A 208 -0.68 12.03 -19.29
N ILE A 209 -1.59 11.06 -19.14
CA ILE A 209 -2.53 10.99 -18.01
C ILE A 209 -1.80 10.47 -16.78
N ARG A 210 -1.82 11.27 -15.72
CA ARG A 210 -1.38 10.82 -14.39
C ARG A 210 -2.50 10.02 -13.74
N THR A 211 -2.18 8.81 -13.29
CA THR A 211 -3.06 8.00 -12.43
C THR A 211 -3.34 8.70 -11.10
N PRO A 212 -4.41 8.35 -10.36
CA PRO A 212 -4.61 8.80 -8.98
C PRO A 212 -3.36 8.50 -8.16
N SER A 213 -3.18 9.23 -7.06
CA SER A 213 -2.14 8.89 -6.07
C SER A 213 -2.28 7.41 -5.73
N PRO A 214 -1.33 6.56 -6.16
CA PRO A 214 -1.45 5.11 -6.08
C PRO A 214 -1.14 4.59 -4.67
N LEU A 215 -0.68 5.49 -3.80
CA LEU A 215 -0.48 5.23 -2.39
C LEU A 215 -1.82 5.37 -1.67
N PHE A 216 -2.28 4.26 -1.10
CA PHE A 216 -3.29 4.28 -0.06
C PHE A 216 -2.57 4.17 1.29
N SER A 217 -2.71 5.18 2.14
CA SER A 217 -2.21 5.15 3.52
C SER A 217 -3.23 5.75 4.47
N TYR A 218 -3.20 5.26 5.70
CA TYR A 218 -3.93 5.88 6.80
C TYR A 218 -3.22 5.62 8.12
N SER A 219 -3.49 6.50 9.08
CA SER A 219 -2.96 6.40 10.45
C SER A 219 -4.07 6.24 11.49
N ILE A 220 -3.77 5.58 12.58
CA ILE A 220 -4.64 5.35 13.73
C ILE A 220 -3.86 5.71 14.99
N SER A 221 -4.51 6.43 15.91
CA SER A 221 -4.03 6.67 17.28
C SER A 221 -5.06 6.06 18.23
N THR A 222 -4.65 5.08 19.03
CA THR A 222 -5.50 4.39 20.01
C THR A 222 -4.67 3.95 21.20
N SER A 223 -5.10 4.30 22.42
CA SER A 223 -4.62 3.74 23.70
C SER A 223 -3.10 3.49 23.79
N GLY A 224 -2.28 4.52 23.59
CA GLY A 224 -0.82 4.39 23.68
C GLY A 224 -0.14 3.79 22.45
N MET A 225 -0.85 3.63 21.32
CA MET A 225 -0.28 3.14 20.07
C MET A 225 -0.64 4.07 18.91
N TRP A 226 0.36 4.37 18.08
CA TRP A 226 0.19 4.90 16.73
C TRP A 226 0.44 3.78 15.73
N LYS A 227 -0.46 3.63 14.78
CA LYS A 227 -0.35 2.67 13.69
C LYS A 227 -0.51 3.40 12.36
N VAL A 228 0.46 3.25 11.47
CA VAL A 228 0.34 3.65 10.06
C VAL A 228 0.25 2.39 9.22
N GLN A 229 -0.73 2.34 8.32
CA GLN A 229 -0.93 1.27 7.37
C GLN A 229 -0.88 1.85 5.97
N LEU A 230 -0.13 1.21 5.08
CA LEU A 230 0.10 1.72 3.72
C LEU A 230 0.17 0.58 2.70
N TYR A 231 -0.27 0.91 1.49
CA TYR A 231 -0.23 0.03 0.34
C TYR A 231 0.11 0.82 -0.91
N CYS A 232 0.96 0.26 -1.77
CA CYS A 232 1.31 0.91 -3.02
C CYS A 232 1.66 -0.11 -4.11
N PRO A 233 1.05 -0.06 -5.30
CA PRO A 233 1.51 -0.80 -6.46
C PRO A 233 2.95 -0.40 -6.80
N VAL A 234 3.84 -1.39 -6.99
CA VAL A 234 5.26 -1.13 -7.27
C VAL A 234 5.46 -0.37 -8.57
N ILE A 235 4.62 -0.65 -9.59
CA ILE A 235 4.63 0.06 -10.86
C ILE A 235 4.48 1.58 -10.68
N ALA A 236 3.81 2.01 -9.61
CA ALA A 236 3.43 3.39 -9.36
C ALA A 236 4.42 4.15 -8.46
N MET A 237 5.42 3.45 -7.90
CA MET A 237 6.53 4.06 -7.17
C MET A 237 7.51 4.76 -8.11
N ASN A 238 8.18 5.79 -7.61
CA ASN A 238 9.17 6.55 -8.38
C ASN A 238 10.45 5.74 -8.55
N VAL A 239 10.97 5.65 -9.78
CA VAL A 239 12.28 5.03 -10.03
C VAL A 239 13.36 6.05 -9.65
N GLU A 240 14.21 5.69 -8.70
CA GLU A 240 15.29 6.55 -8.22
C GLU A 240 16.63 6.18 -8.87
N LYS A 241 16.87 4.88 -9.06
CA LYS A 241 18.07 4.36 -9.73
C LYS A 241 17.72 3.19 -10.62
N SER A 242 18.38 3.09 -11.77
CA SER A 242 18.34 1.92 -12.64
C SER A 242 19.72 1.64 -13.24
N SER A 243 19.89 0.44 -13.81
CA SER A 243 21.09 0.04 -14.55
C SER A 243 21.20 0.68 -15.95
N GLY A 244 20.24 1.52 -16.35
CA GLY A 244 20.25 2.29 -17.61
C GLY A 244 19.62 1.56 -18.81
N SER A 245 19.76 0.23 -18.91
CA SER A 245 19.02 -0.58 -19.89
C SER A 245 17.60 -0.85 -19.40
N SER A 246 16.59 -0.77 -20.27
CA SER A 246 15.23 -1.22 -19.90
C SER A 246 15.23 -2.73 -19.59
N PRO A 247 14.41 -3.17 -18.61
CA PRO A 247 14.20 -4.59 -18.40
C PRO A 247 13.52 -5.19 -19.63
N ASP A 248 13.71 -6.49 -19.87
CA ASP A 248 12.91 -7.21 -20.85
C ASP A 248 11.42 -7.22 -20.47
N ASP A 249 10.53 -7.46 -21.42
CA ASP A 249 9.07 -7.36 -21.19
C ASP A 249 8.58 -8.37 -20.15
N ARG A 250 9.17 -9.57 -20.10
CA ARG A 250 8.78 -10.63 -19.16
C ARG A 250 9.15 -10.25 -17.73
N LEU A 251 10.34 -9.69 -17.53
CA LEU A 251 10.80 -9.19 -16.26
C LEU A 251 10.02 -7.95 -15.84
N SER A 252 9.79 -7.02 -16.76
CA SER A 252 8.94 -5.84 -16.53
C SER A 252 7.56 -6.25 -16.05
N PHE A 253 6.95 -7.25 -16.68
CA PHE A 253 5.68 -7.82 -16.27
C PHE A 253 5.77 -8.38 -14.85
N SER A 254 6.71 -9.29 -14.55
CA SER A 254 6.84 -9.84 -13.19
C SER A 254 7.01 -8.74 -12.13
N LEU A 255 7.88 -7.76 -12.37
CA LEU A 255 8.20 -6.70 -11.40
C LEU A 255 7.04 -5.71 -11.17
N ASN A 256 6.29 -5.37 -12.22
CA ASN A 256 5.20 -4.39 -12.13
C ASN A 256 3.98 -4.92 -11.37
N TYR A 257 3.71 -6.22 -11.43
CA TYR A 257 2.54 -6.86 -10.78
C TYR A 257 2.83 -7.29 -9.33
N HIS A 258 3.46 -6.38 -8.59
CA HIS A 258 3.65 -6.48 -7.15
C HIS A 258 3.08 -5.25 -6.46
N GLN A 259 2.76 -5.39 -5.18
CA GLN A 259 2.46 -4.28 -4.30
C GLN A 259 3.30 -4.32 -3.03
N LEU A 260 3.61 -3.15 -2.53
CA LEU A 260 4.15 -2.92 -1.21
C LEU A 260 3.02 -2.91 -0.18
N GLU A 261 3.19 -3.66 0.90
CA GLU A 261 2.29 -3.66 2.07
C GLU A 261 3.11 -3.28 3.29
N GLY A 262 2.77 -2.18 3.94
CA GLY A 262 3.52 -1.62 5.07
C GLY A 262 2.65 -1.41 6.30
N VAL A 263 3.16 -1.80 7.45
CA VAL A 263 2.56 -1.52 8.76
C VAL A 263 3.65 -0.99 9.68
N ILE A 264 3.45 0.22 10.23
CA ILE A 264 4.36 0.85 11.18
C ILE A 264 3.59 1.06 12.47
N GLN A 265 4.05 0.41 13.54
CA GLN A 265 3.48 0.51 14.88
C GLN A 265 4.50 1.16 15.80
N LEU A 266 4.06 2.22 16.46
CA LEU A 266 4.85 2.98 17.43
C LEU A 266 4.06 3.01 18.72
N ASN A 267 4.66 2.66 19.86
CA ASN A 267 4.00 2.92 21.14
C ASN A 267 4.36 4.33 21.60
N TYR A 268 3.39 5.02 22.17
CA TYR A 268 3.60 6.31 22.80
C TYR A 268 3.20 6.26 24.27
N LYS A 269 3.90 7.03 25.09
CA LYS A 269 3.59 7.25 26.50
C LYS A 269 3.72 8.72 26.83
N VAL A 270 2.68 9.27 27.45
CA VAL A 270 2.65 10.63 27.97
C VAL A 270 2.84 10.56 29.49
N LYS A 271 3.75 11.37 30.04
CA LYS A 271 3.90 11.57 31.48
C LYS A 271 3.82 13.06 31.80
N ASP A 272 2.95 13.43 32.73
CA ASP A 272 2.99 14.76 33.35
C ASP A 272 4.18 14.83 34.31
N GLN A 273 5.06 15.81 34.11
CA GLN A 273 6.14 16.16 35.03
C GLN A 273 5.88 17.57 35.55
N GLU A 274 6.48 17.93 36.68
CA GLU A 274 6.20 19.22 37.34
C GLU A 274 6.35 20.45 36.40
N LYS A 275 7.32 20.41 35.48
CA LYS A 275 7.71 21.54 34.62
C LYS A 275 7.38 21.36 33.14
N TRP A 276 7.10 20.15 32.68
CA TRP A 276 6.85 19.83 31.26
C TRP A 276 6.04 18.54 31.13
N ILE A 277 5.48 18.31 29.96
CA ILE A 277 4.89 17.02 29.59
C ILE A 277 5.93 16.24 28.80
N GLU A 278 6.23 15.02 29.23
CA GLU A 278 7.14 14.12 28.53
C GLU A 278 6.35 13.21 27.59
N VAL A 279 6.62 13.30 26.29
CA VAL A 279 6.05 12.43 25.25
C VAL A 279 7.15 11.49 24.77
N MET A 280 7.06 10.22 25.13
CA MET A 280 7.97 9.19 24.64
C MET A 280 7.30 8.40 23.52
N VAL A 281 8.00 8.16 22.43
CA VAL A 281 7.58 7.28 21.33
C VAL A 281 8.67 6.24 21.10
N ASN A 282 8.30 4.98 20.98
CA ASN A 282 9.22 3.90 20.63
C ASN A 282 8.70 3.10 19.43
N THR A 283 9.61 2.45 18.72
CA THR A 283 9.23 1.54 17.63
C THR A 283 8.80 0.20 18.21
N ASP A 284 7.54 -0.18 17.99
CA ASP A 284 7.00 -1.47 18.43
C ASP A 284 7.22 -2.55 17.36
N ASN A 285 6.72 -2.26 16.16
CA ASN A 285 6.79 -3.20 15.05
C ASN A 285 6.70 -2.48 13.71
N ILE A 286 7.68 -2.69 12.84
CA ILE A 286 7.62 -2.24 11.44
C ILE A 286 7.65 -3.47 10.55
N ARG A 287 6.61 -3.63 9.74
CA ARG A 287 6.49 -4.68 8.72
C ARG A 287 6.44 -4.04 7.36
N CYS A 288 7.19 -4.61 6.43
CA CYS A 288 7.17 -4.19 5.05
C CYS A 288 7.32 -5.43 4.16
N ASP A 289 6.29 -5.75 3.39
CA ASP A 289 6.28 -6.89 2.49
C ASP A 289 6.02 -6.48 1.04
N VAL A 290 6.52 -7.29 0.11
CA VAL A 290 6.29 -7.15 -1.33
C VAL A 290 5.53 -8.37 -1.80
N THR A 291 4.23 -8.16 -2.03
CA THR A 291 3.25 -9.19 -2.33
C THR A 291 2.90 -9.21 -3.81
N LYS A 292 2.71 -10.40 -4.36
CA LYS A 292 2.29 -10.60 -5.76
C LYS A 292 0.82 -10.20 -5.94
N LEU A 293 0.54 -9.41 -6.97
CA LEU A 293 -0.82 -9.07 -7.39
C LEU A 293 -1.38 -10.05 -8.43
N LEU A 294 -0.64 -11.07 -8.85
CA LEU A 294 -1.10 -12.11 -9.77
C LEU A 294 -0.76 -13.49 -9.20
N THR A 295 -1.44 -14.52 -9.71
CA THR A 295 -1.11 -15.91 -9.37
C THR A 295 0.23 -16.32 -9.99
N ASP A 296 0.85 -17.35 -9.42
CA ASP A 296 2.14 -17.87 -9.89
C ASP A 296 2.08 -18.40 -11.33
N THR A 297 0.91 -18.89 -11.77
CA THR A 297 0.68 -19.33 -13.15
C THR A 297 0.87 -18.19 -14.14
N HIS A 298 0.18 -17.05 -13.92
CA HIS A 298 0.30 -15.87 -14.78
C HIS A 298 1.73 -15.31 -14.83
N LEU A 299 2.42 -15.28 -13.67
CA LEU A 299 3.81 -14.80 -13.59
C LEU A 299 4.80 -15.73 -14.30
N THR A 300 4.49 -17.03 -14.41
CA THR A 300 5.35 -18.01 -15.08
C THR A 300 5.09 -18.05 -16.59
N GLU A 301 3.83 -18.00 -17.00
CA GLU A 301 3.44 -18.04 -18.42
C GLU A 301 3.84 -16.76 -19.14
N ARG A 302 3.53 -15.59 -18.56
CA ARG A 302 3.73 -14.28 -19.20
C ARG A 302 4.97 -13.53 -18.68
N GLY A 303 5.38 -13.80 -17.46
CA GLY A 303 6.49 -13.10 -16.79
C GLY A 303 7.82 -13.86 -16.79
N ALA A 304 8.77 -13.36 -16.00
CA ALA A 304 10.07 -13.97 -15.73
C ALA A 304 10.03 -14.99 -14.56
N GLY A 305 8.83 -15.39 -14.13
CA GLY A 305 8.60 -16.29 -13.00
C GLY A 305 8.23 -15.60 -11.70
N SER A 306 7.74 -16.39 -10.73
CA SER A 306 7.22 -15.93 -9.43
C SER A 306 8.30 -15.62 -8.38
N SER A 307 9.57 -15.92 -8.68
CA SER A 307 10.71 -15.65 -7.80
C SER A 307 11.32 -14.26 -8.00
N GLU A 308 11.02 -13.60 -9.11
CA GLU A 308 11.49 -12.25 -9.41
C GLU A 308 10.60 -11.23 -8.74
N LYS A 309 11.15 -10.52 -7.77
CA LYS A 309 10.46 -9.45 -7.05
C LYS A 309 11.44 -8.47 -6.43
N HIS A 310 10.99 -7.24 -6.18
CA HIS A 310 11.71 -6.31 -5.33
C HIS A 310 11.74 -6.76 -3.87
N PHE A 311 12.63 -6.16 -3.11
CA PHE A 311 12.74 -6.34 -1.67
C PHE A 311 12.99 -4.99 -0.97
N PRO A 312 12.55 -4.83 0.29
CA PRO A 312 12.86 -3.64 1.08
C PRO A 312 14.38 -3.50 1.28
N SER A 313 14.90 -2.31 1.00
CA SER A 313 16.35 -2.03 1.09
C SER A 313 16.68 -0.87 2.03
N ARG A 314 15.72 0.03 2.25
CA ARG A 314 15.81 1.12 3.23
C ARG A 314 14.41 1.52 3.69
N ILE A 315 14.28 1.90 4.95
CA ILE A 315 13.10 2.55 5.51
C ILE A 315 13.58 3.78 6.28
N SER A 316 12.94 4.93 6.06
CA SER A 316 13.21 6.16 6.82
C SER A 316 11.90 6.73 7.32
N LEU A 317 11.83 7.06 8.61
CA LEU A 317 10.68 7.68 9.25
C LEU A 317 11.08 8.99 9.90
N GLN A 318 10.21 9.98 9.78
CA GLN A 318 10.32 11.27 10.41
C GLN A 318 9.07 11.50 11.24
N ILE A 319 9.26 11.83 12.52
CA ILE A 319 8.18 12.12 13.46
C ILE A 319 8.36 13.57 13.91
N THR A 320 7.36 14.39 13.61
CA THR A 320 7.41 15.84 13.83
C THR A 320 6.14 16.33 14.53
N PRO A 321 6.22 16.99 15.69
CA PRO A 321 5.07 17.71 16.25
C PRO A 321 4.75 18.93 15.37
N THR A 322 3.47 19.13 15.04
CA THR A 322 3.06 20.23 14.13
C THR A 322 3.24 21.60 14.77
N PHE A 323 2.99 21.72 16.08
CA PHE A 323 3.17 22.95 16.86
C PHE A 323 4.55 22.99 17.54
N GLN A 324 5.56 23.37 16.77
CA GLN A 324 6.95 23.34 17.22
C GLN A 324 7.29 24.35 18.33
N SER A 325 6.53 25.44 18.49
CA SER A 325 6.76 26.44 19.54
C SER A 325 6.60 25.91 20.95
N ASN A 326 5.83 24.83 21.11
CA ASN A 326 5.51 24.26 22.43
C ASN A 326 6.52 23.17 22.82
N VAL A 327 7.46 22.83 21.94
CA VAL A 327 8.48 21.82 22.18
C VAL A 327 9.70 22.50 22.79
N MET A 328 10.03 22.12 24.02
CA MET A 328 11.18 22.66 24.75
C MET A 328 12.48 21.96 24.34
N SER A 329 12.43 20.64 24.13
CA SER A 329 13.58 19.85 23.71
C SER A 329 13.16 18.48 23.21
N ILE A 330 14.07 17.82 22.49
CA ILE A 330 13.95 16.45 22.01
C ILE A 330 15.22 15.68 22.38
N SER A 331 15.06 14.40 22.68
CA SER A 331 16.15 13.48 22.97
C SER A 331 15.90 12.14 22.29
N VAL A 332 16.99 11.49 21.87
CA VAL A 332 16.98 10.15 21.26
C VAL A 332 17.85 9.22 22.10
N SER A 333 17.50 7.94 22.12
CA SER A 333 18.25 6.88 22.81
C SER A 333 19.54 6.48 22.06
N LYS A 334 20.07 5.27 22.25
CA LYS A 334 21.21 4.76 21.46
C LYS A 334 20.75 4.10 20.16
N SER A 335 21.46 4.34 19.06
CA SER A 335 21.35 3.58 17.81
C SER A 335 21.81 2.13 18.00
N SER A 336 21.45 1.22 17.10
CA SER A 336 21.87 -0.19 17.22
C SER A 336 23.39 -0.32 17.06
N GLU A 337 24.05 -1.00 18.00
CA GLU A 337 25.44 -1.44 17.83
C GLU A 337 25.46 -2.65 16.88
N ASN A 338 26.44 -2.71 15.96
CA ASN A 338 26.64 -3.91 15.14
C ASN A 338 27.43 -4.94 15.99
N PRO A 339 26.84 -6.08 16.41
CA PRO A 339 27.61 -7.09 17.11
C PRO A 339 28.63 -7.73 16.15
N THR A 340 29.87 -7.82 16.58
CA THR A 340 30.94 -8.54 15.90
C THR A 340 30.75 -10.03 16.09
N THR A 341 30.56 -10.81 15.03
CA THR A 341 30.64 -12.28 15.07
C THR A 341 31.82 -12.71 14.22
N GLU A 342 32.78 -13.37 14.85
CA GLU A 342 33.98 -13.90 14.22
C GLU A 342 33.62 -15.15 13.40
N ILE A 343 33.82 -15.10 12.08
CA ILE A 343 33.81 -16.30 11.26
C ILE A 343 35.28 -16.71 11.10
N GLY A 344 35.72 -17.61 11.97
CA GLY A 344 37.00 -18.30 11.84
C GLY A 344 36.95 -19.20 10.61
N VAL A 345 37.51 -18.74 9.49
CA VAL A 345 37.89 -19.64 8.42
C VAL A 345 39.23 -20.25 8.82
N GLU A 346 39.20 -21.34 9.59
CA GLU A 346 40.35 -22.23 9.70
C GLU A 346 40.63 -22.80 8.30
N LYS A 347 41.70 -22.31 7.67
CA LYS A 347 42.37 -23.08 6.61
C LYS A 347 43.46 -23.88 7.28
N GLY A 348 43.22 -25.18 7.42
CA GLY A 348 44.20 -26.12 7.93
C GLY A 348 45.53 -25.98 7.19
N ILE A 349 46.60 -25.96 7.96
CA ILE A 349 47.97 -26.09 7.49
C ILE A 349 48.15 -27.57 7.11
N GLU A 350 48.01 -27.91 5.83
CA GLU A 350 48.68 -29.11 5.31
C GLU A 350 50.05 -28.67 4.80
N ALA A 351 51.06 -28.80 5.65
CA ALA A 351 52.45 -28.67 5.26
C ALA A 351 52.84 -29.95 4.50
N SER A 352 52.83 -29.92 3.16
CA SER A 352 53.54 -30.93 2.38
C SER A 352 55.01 -30.52 2.28
N PHE A 353 55.89 -31.37 2.82
CA PHE A 353 57.33 -31.27 2.58
C PHE A 353 57.66 -31.87 1.20
N GLU A 354 58.07 -31.05 0.24
CA GLU A 354 58.85 -31.50 -0.91
C GLU A 354 60.35 -31.20 -0.69
N PRO A 355 61.26 -32.16 -0.96
CA PRO A 355 62.71 -32.02 -0.78
C PRO A 355 63.34 -31.14 -1.89
N PRO A 356 64.63 -30.74 -1.74
CA PRO A 356 65.11 -29.39 -2.03
C PRO A 356 65.53 -29.22 -3.48
N ASN A 357 64.93 -28.25 -4.19
CA ASN A 357 65.55 -27.46 -5.27
C ASN A 357 64.53 -26.49 -5.89
N ALA A 358 64.11 -25.46 -5.14
CA ALA A 358 63.59 -24.22 -5.74
C ALA A 358 63.52 -23.14 -4.66
N MET A 359 64.38 -22.14 -4.80
CA MET A 359 64.34 -20.89 -4.05
C MET A 359 63.04 -20.15 -4.46
N GLY A 360 62.08 -20.03 -3.53
CA GLY A 360 60.79 -19.41 -3.82
C GLY A 360 59.95 -19.17 -2.57
N LEU A 361 60.35 -18.21 -1.73
CA LEU A 361 59.47 -17.66 -0.71
C LEU A 361 58.46 -16.73 -1.39
N ASN A 362 57.29 -17.26 -1.75
CA ASN A 362 56.15 -16.43 -2.17
C ASN A 362 55.47 -15.86 -0.92
N PHE A 363 55.89 -14.67 -0.53
CA PHE A 363 55.23 -13.88 0.51
C PHE A 363 53.98 -13.20 -0.10
N SER A 364 52.82 -13.84 0.02
CA SER A 364 51.55 -13.15 -0.22
C SER A 364 51.00 -12.63 1.12
N SER A 365 51.18 -11.33 1.35
CA SER A 365 50.51 -10.60 2.43
C SER A 365 48.99 -10.68 2.22
N SER A 366 48.30 -11.39 3.11
CA SER A 366 46.84 -11.53 3.10
C SER A 366 46.26 -10.62 4.18
N GLU A 367 45.62 -9.53 3.77
CA GLU A 367 44.82 -8.69 4.68
C GLU A 367 43.49 -9.39 5.00
N THR A 368 43.25 -9.60 6.30
CA THR A 368 42.02 -10.15 6.86
C THR A 368 40.97 -9.03 6.93
N LEU A 369 39.96 -9.04 6.07
CA LEU A 369 38.80 -8.15 6.21
C LEU A 369 37.72 -8.84 7.07
N THR A 370 37.64 -8.43 8.32
CA THR A 370 36.56 -8.79 9.25
C THR A 370 35.30 -8.00 8.86
N ILE A 371 34.33 -8.63 8.18
CA ILE A 371 33.04 -8.00 7.87
C ILE A 371 31.93 -8.75 8.61
N SER A 372 31.63 -8.27 9.82
CA SER A 372 30.47 -8.69 10.61
C SER A 372 29.39 -7.62 10.49
N LEU A 373 28.33 -7.89 9.73
CA LEU A 373 27.16 -7.02 9.70
C LEU A 373 25.92 -7.88 9.83
N ARG A 374 25.12 -7.64 10.89
CA ARG A 374 23.68 -7.89 10.77
C ARG A 374 23.24 -7.18 9.49
N PRO A 375 22.46 -7.84 8.62
CA PRO A 375 22.17 -7.27 7.31
C PRO A 375 21.47 -5.91 7.43
N TRP A 376 20.72 -5.69 8.52
CA TRP A 376 20.08 -4.42 8.81
C TRP A 376 20.80 -3.63 9.90
N LYS A 377 21.00 -2.34 9.65
CA LYS A 377 21.49 -1.36 10.63
C LYS A 377 20.38 -0.34 10.92
N PHE A 378 20.24 0.04 12.19
CA PHE A 378 19.33 1.08 12.62
C PHE A 378 20.09 2.31 13.15
N GLU A 379 19.69 3.48 12.67
CA GLU A 379 20.23 4.76 13.12
C GLU A 379 19.11 5.73 13.42
N GLN A 380 19.32 6.54 14.47
CA GLN A 380 18.44 7.64 14.78
C GLN A 380 19.21 8.96 14.90
N SER A 381 18.55 10.03 14.48
CA SER A 381 19.08 11.38 14.55
C SER A 381 17.96 12.38 14.78
N VAL A 382 18.34 13.61 15.09
CA VAL A 382 17.42 14.71 15.35
C VAL A 382 17.74 15.86 14.40
N TYR A 383 16.70 16.47 13.86
CA TYR A 383 16.80 17.73 13.12
C TYR A 383 15.74 18.70 13.62
N GLY A 384 16.15 19.75 14.34
CA GLY A 384 15.21 20.63 15.05
C GLY A 384 14.37 19.85 16.05
N ASN A 385 13.04 19.93 15.92
CA ASN A 385 12.08 19.18 16.73
C ASN A 385 11.61 17.87 16.10
N THR A 386 12.23 17.47 14.98
CA THR A 386 11.91 16.25 14.24
C THR A 386 12.87 15.13 14.63
N ALA A 387 12.30 13.96 14.93
CA ALA A 387 13.08 12.73 15.05
C ALA A 387 13.16 12.02 13.72
N ILE A 388 14.34 11.50 13.39
CA ILE A 388 14.61 10.75 12.17
C ILE A 388 15.06 9.35 12.57
N LEU A 389 14.38 8.34 12.05
CA LEU A 389 14.64 6.93 12.28
C LEU A 389 14.95 6.27 10.94
N ASN A 390 16.06 5.56 10.82
CA ASN A 390 16.47 4.93 9.57
C ASN A 390 16.87 3.47 9.78
N TRP A 391 16.39 2.62 8.87
CA TRP A 391 16.78 1.22 8.73
C TRP A 391 17.40 1.02 7.36
N PHE A 392 18.62 0.49 7.33
CA PHE A 392 19.41 0.31 6.12
C PHE A 392 19.85 -1.14 5.96
N LEU A 393 19.70 -1.67 4.75
CA LEU A 393 20.24 -2.98 4.39
C LEU A 393 21.67 -2.84 3.85
N HIS A 394 22.61 -3.58 4.41
CA HIS A 394 23.98 -3.70 3.91
C HIS A 394 24.17 -5.00 3.13
N ASP A 395 24.97 -4.93 2.07
CA ASP A 395 25.42 -6.13 1.38
C ASP A 395 26.47 -6.84 2.25
N SER A 396 26.29 -8.15 2.43
CA SER A 396 27.21 -9.01 3.16
C SER A 396 28.60 -9.11 2.52
N GLY A 397 28.71 -8.84 1.22
CA GLY A 397 29.98 -8.94 0.48
C GLY A 397 30.91 -7.75 0.68
N ASP A 398 30.40 -6.52 0.55
CA ASP A 398 31.20 -5.29 0.56
C ASP A 398 30.86 -4.32 1.71
N GLY A 399 29.86 -4.64 2.52
CA GLY A 399 29.38 -3.81 3.63
C GLY A 399 28.72 -2.50 3.22
N ARG A 400 28.48 -2.27 1.92
CA ARG A 400 27.85 -1.03 1.42
C ARG A 400 26.34 -1.13 1.52
N GLU A 401 25.69 0.02 1.68
CA GLU A 401 24.23 0.11 1.68
C GLU A 401 23.67 -0.34 0.31
N VAL A 402 22.78 -1.32 0.31
CA VAL A 402 22.20 -1.95 -0.89
C VAL A 402 21.46 -0.95 -1.79
N PHE A 403 20.81 0.05 -1.19
CA PHE A 403 20.19 1.15 -1.93
C PHE A 403 21.23 2.01 -2.70
N SER A 404 22.45 2.11 -2.17
CA SER A 404 23.52 2.94 -2.72
C SER A 404 24.36 2.20 -3.76
N SER A 405 24.44 0.86 -3.66
CA SER A 405 25.34 0.02 -4.43
C SER A 405 24.66 -0.62 -5.65
N LYS A 406 25.49 -0.93 -6.66
CA LYS A 406 25.12 -1.80 -7.78
C LYS A 406 25.98 -3.06 -7.68
N PRO A 407 25.40 -4.27 -7.73
CA PRO A 407 26.19 -5.48 -7.75
C PRO A 407 27.07 -5.50 -9.00
N SER A 408 28.31 -5.94 -8.87
CA SER A 408 29.21 -6.05 -10.02
C SER A 408 28.68 -7.10 -11.01
N LYS A 409 28.97 -6.95 -12.31
CA LYS A 409 28.55 -7.93 -13.34
C LYS A 409 29.09 -9.34 -13.05
N LEU A 410 30.27 -9.43 -12.44
CA LEU A 410 30.89 -10.68 -12.00
C LEU A 410 30.17 -11.29 -10.79
N ALA A 411 29.74 -10.45 -9.83
CA ALA A 411 28.91 -10.89 -8.72
C ALA A 411 27.59 -11.47 -9.24
N LEU A 412 26.92 -10.84 -10.20
CA LEU A 412 25.68 -11.35 -10.81
C LEU A 412 25.83 -12.76 -11.43
N ILE A 413 27.05 -13.16 -11.80
CA ILE A 413 27.38 -14.48 -12.35
C ILE A 413 27.73 -15.48 -11.22
N GLN A 414 28.35 -15.03 -10.13
CA GLN A 414 28.74 -15.87 -8.99
C GLN A 414 27.69 -15.86 -7.86
N PRO A 415 26.97 -16.97 -7.62
CA PRO A 415 25.82 -17.01 -6.71
C PRO A 415 26.18 -16.89 -5.22
N ARG A 416 27.46 -17.03 -4.83
CA ARG A 416 27.88 -17.15 -3.43
C ARG A 416 28.14 -15.81 -2.72
N SER A 417 28.18 -14.69 -3.44
CA SER A 417 28.69 -13.41 -2.92
C SER A 417 27.64 -12.28 -2.81
N TRP A 418 26.36 -12.53 -3.08
CA TRP A 418 25.28 -11.53 -3.02
C TRP A 418 23.92 -12.22 -2.77
N PHE A 419 22.83 -11.46 -2.54
CA PHE A 419 21.48 -11.89 -2.09
C PHE A 419 20.70 -12.93 -2.96
N LYS A 420 21.36 -13.79 -3.72
CA LYS A 420 20.72 -14.93 -4.37
C LYS A 420 20.23 -15.93 -3.32
N HIS A 421 18.97 -16.35 -3.39
CA HIS A 421 18.30 -17.15 -2.35
C HIS A 421 18.10 -16.46 -0.98
N ARG A 422 18.01 -15.12 -0.97
CA ARG A 422 17.80 -14.26 0.22
C ARG A 422 16.61 -14.59 1.14
N TYR A 423 15.78 -15.57 0.80
CA TYR A 423 14.57 -15.96 1.54
C TYR A 423 14.69 -17.32 2.25
N SER A 424 15.74 -18.11 1.98
CA SER A 424 15.86 -19.50 2.47
C SER A 424 16.92 -19.74 3.54
N ASN A 425 17.82 -18.80 3.79
CA ASN A 425 18.90 -18.99 4.78
C ASN A 425 18.41 -18.83 6.24
N VAL A 426 19.19 -19.37 7.18
CA VAL A 426 18.93 -19.27 8.64
C VAL A 426 19.13 -17.83 9.12
N ASN A 427 20.21 -17.18 8.71
CA ASN A 427 20.50 -15.75 8.99
C ASN A 427 19.93 -14.82 7.91
N ARG A 428 18.73 -15.13 7.41
CA ARG A 428 18.14 -14.38 6.30
C ARG A 428 17.82 -12.93 6.70
N PRO A 429 18.11 -11.95 5.84
CA PRO A 429 17.74 -10.54 6.03
C PRO A 429 16.23 -10.27 5.91
N PHE A 430 15.47 -11.24 5.41
CA PHE A 430 14.04 -11.13 5.09
C PHE A 430 13.25 -12.26 5.71
N THR A 431 11.93 -12.12 5.82
CA THR A 431 11.04 -13.24 6.11
C THR A 431 11.06 -14.26 4.96
N ARG A 432 10.54 -15.47 5.19
CA ARG A 432 10.39 -16.48 4.11
C ARG A 432 9.50 -15.98 2.97
N GLN A 433 8.55 -15.11 3.29
CA GLN A 433 7.67 -14.46 2.31
C GLN A 433 8.38 -13.33 1.58
N GLY A 434 9.46 -12.80 2.15
CA GLY A 434 10.38 -11.86 1.50
C GLY A 434 10.19 -10.40 1.86
N GLY A 435 9.45 -10.13 2.93
CA GLY A 435 9.37 -8.85 3.60
C GLY A 435 10.37 -8.73 4.75
N VAL A 436 10.23 -7.68 5.55
CA VAL A 436 11.03 -7.41 6.76
C VAL A 436 10.11 -7.17 7.95
N VAL A 437 10.60 -7.53 9.13
CA VAL A 437 9.97 -7.23 10.41
C VAL A 437 11.04 -6.68 11.34
N PHE A 438 10.88 -5.43 11.78
CA PHE A 438 11.68 -4.83 12.84
C PHE A 438 10.82 -4.82 14.10
N ALA A 439 11.21 -5.60 15.10
CA ALA A 439 10.53 -5.68 16.38
C ALA A 439 11.20 -4.79 17.44
N GLY A 440 10.42 -4.32 18.41
CA GLY A 440 10.87 -3.37 19.44
C GLY A 440 11.87 -3.93 20.45
N ASP A 441 12.03 -5.24 20.55
CA ASP A 441 13.10 -5.86 21.35
C ASP A 441 14.49 -5.63 20.72
N GLU A 442 14.59 -5.67 19.39
CA GLU A 442 15.84 -5.45 18.66
C GLU A 442 16.05 -3.98 18.25
N TYR A 443 14.97 -3.23 18.02
CA TYR A 443 14.99 -1.87 17.45
C TYR A 443 14.11 -0.86 18.21
N GLY A 444 13.69 -1.15 19.45
CA GLY A 444 12.78 -0.34 20.26
C GLY A 444 13.37 0.93 20.86
N ALA A 445 14.18 1.62 20.07
CA ALA A 445 14.73 2.90 20.43
C ALA A 445 13.60 3.90 20.71
N SER A 446 13.72 4.59 21.84
CA SER A 446 12.80 5.63 22.25
C SER A 446 13.30 7.00 21.81
N VAL A 447 12.34 7.82 21.40
CA VAL A 447 12.48 9.26 21.23
C VAL A 447 11.61 9.92 22.29
N SER A 448 12.13 10.95 22.96
CA SER A 448 11.39 11.69 23.98
C SER A 448 11.38 13.18 23.68
N TRP A 449 10.19 13.77 23.62
CA TRP A 449 9.97 15.21 23.52
C TRP A 449 9.52 15.76 24.87
N LYS A 450 10.09 16.89 25.26
CA LYS A 450 9.59 17.70 26.37
C LYS A 450 8.73 18.83 25.80
N VAL A 451 7.45 18.82 26.16
CA VAL A 451 6.44 19.79 25.70
C VAL A 451 6.05 20.69 26.87
N ASP A 452 5.79 21.97 26.60
CA ASP A 452 5.32 22.91 27.60
C ASP A 452 4.07 22.39 28.32
N ARG A 453 4.07 22.47 29.65
CA ARG A 453 2.96 22.05 30.52
C ARG A 453 1.68 22.84 30.25
N ALA A 454 1.76 24.04 29.66
CA ALA A 454 0.59 24.80 29.21
C ALA A 454 -0.27 24.06 28.15
N CYS A 455 0.24 22.97 27.56
CA CYS A 455 -0.48 22.12 26.62
C CYS A 455 -1.37 21.07 27.29
N LEU A 456 -1.34 20.93 28.63
CA LEU A 456 -2.16 19.95 29.34
C LEU A 456 -3.66 20.16 29.05
N GLY A 457 -4.40 19.08 28.83
CA GLY A 457 -5.80 19.10 28.42
C GLY A 457 -6.04 19.46 26.95
N ARG A 458 -4.99 19.71 26.15
CA ARG A 458 -5.10 19.98 24.71
C ARG A 458 -4.68 18.76 23.89
N SER A 459 -5.13 18.73 22.64
CA SER A 459 -4.62 17.80 21.63
C SER A 459 -3.56 18.48 20.76
N MET A 460 -2.55 17.72 20.39
CA MET A 460 -1.50 18.13 19.46
C MET A 460 -1.39 17.09 18.34
N GLU A 461 -1.26 17.60 17.12
CA GLU A 461 -1.03 16.77 15.95
C GLU A 461 0.46 16.46 15.77
N TRP A 462 0.72 15.24 15.31
CA TRP A 462 2.04 14.72 15.03
C TRP A 462 2.06 14.21 13.60
N GLU A 463 2.94 14.78 12.79
CA GLU A 463 3.20 14.34 11.44
C GLU A 463 4.17 13.15 11.45
N ILE A 464 3.73 12.04 10.86
CA ILE A 464 4.55 10.87 10.56
C ILE A 464 4.78 10.87 9.05
N LYS A 465 5.99 11.25 8.65
CA LYS A 465 6.43 11.21 7.26
C LYS A 465 7.39 10.06 7.07
N GLY A 466 7.34 9.37 5.94
CA GLY A 466 8.26 8.25 5.72
C GLY A 466 8.56 7.94 4.27
N TRP A 467 9.65 7.22 4.08
CA TRP A 467 10.13 6.76 2.80
C TRP A 467 10.51 5.29 2.86
N ILE A 468 10.10 4.54 1.83
CA ILE A 468 10.41 3.12 1.69
C ILE A 468 11.06 2.90 0.33
N TRP A 469 12.22 2.24 0.33
CA TRP A 469 12.95 1.90 -0.88
C TRP A 469 12.87 0.42 -1.17
N LEU A 470 12.41 0.09 -2.37
CA LEU A 470 12.37 -1.26 -2.89
C LEU A 470 13.44 -1.42 -3.96
N THR A 471 14.38 -2.34 -3.74
CA THR A 471 15.44 -2.65 -4.69
C THR A 471 15.15 -3.99 -5.36
N TYR A 472 15.36 -4.06 -6.66
CA TYR A 472 15.39 -5.29 -7.42
C TYR A 472 16.82 -5.57 -7.85
N TRP A 473 17.33 -6.69 -7.35
CA TRP A 473 18.47 -7.39 -7.93
C TRP A 473 18.00 -8.76 -8.43
N PRO A 474 18.56 -9.26 -9.54
CA PRO A 474 18.11 -10.51 -10.16
C PRO A 474 18.15 -11.69 -9.18
N ASN A 475 17.21 -12.62 -9.28
CA ASN A 475 17.21 -13.80 -8.41
C ASN A 475 17.52 -15.08 -9.18
N LYS A 476 16.60 -15.53 -10.02
CA LYS A 476 16.73 -16.70 -10.89
C LYS A 476 16.83 -16.29 -12.37
N HIS A 477 16.16 -15.21 -12.75
CA HIS A 477 16.19 -14.70 -14.12
C HIS A 477 17.57 -14.18 -14.50
N LYS A 478 18.07 -14.59 -15.68
CA LYS A 478 19.40 -14.22 -16.16
C LYS A 478 19.35 -12.81 -16.77
N THR A 479 19.67 -11.80 -15.96
CA THR A 479 19.69 -10.41 -16.40
C THR A 479 20.73 -9.61 -15.63
N PHE A 480 21.18 -8.50 -16.20
CA PHE A 480 21.99 -7.48 -15.52
C PHE A 480 21.15 -6.28 -15.05
N TYR A 481 19.83 -6.36 -15.24
CA TYR A 481 18.93 -5.29 -14.84
C TYR A 481 18.86 -5.17 -13.31
N THR A 482 19.00 -3.95 -12.82
CA THR A 482 18.78 -3.61 -11.41
C THR A 482 18.02 -2.30 -11.34
N GLU A 483 17.08 -2.19 -10.40
CA GLU A 483 16.37 -0.93 -10.17
C GLU A 483 16.07 -0.72 -8.69
N THR A 484 15.93 0.53 -8.31
CA THR A 484 15.50 0.94 -6.99
C THR A 484 14.37 1.95 -7.12
N ARG A 485 13.27 1.67 -6.44
CA ARG A 485 12.06 2.49 -6.41
C ARG A 485 11.83 3.05 -5.02
N ARG A 486 11.28 4.26 -4.96
CA ARG A 486 10.99 4.98 -3.73
C ARG A 486 9.51 5.30 -3.61
N LEU A 487 8.97 5.03 -2.44
CA LEU A 487 7.67 5.50 -1.97
C LEU A 487 7.89 6.59 -0.92
N GLU A 488 7.04 7.61 -0.92
CA GLU A 488 6.93 8.62 0.14
C GLU A 488 5.49 8.65 0.64
N PHE A 489 5.30 8.66 1.95
CA PHE A 489 3.98 8.79 2.59
C PHE A 489 4.04 9.83 3.71
N LYS A 490 2.87 10.38 4.03
CA LYS A 490 2.70 11.36 5.11
C LYS A 490 1.34 11.15 5.75
N GLU A 491 1.35 10.97 7.06
CA GLU A 491 0.18 10.76 7.89
C GLU A 491 0.22 11.68 9.11
N VAL A 492 -0.95 11.98 9.68
CA VAL A 492 -1.07 12.81 10.88
C VAL A 492 -1.86 12.07 11.94
N VAL A 493 -1.28 11.96 13.12
CA VAL A 493 -1.92 11.40 14.31
C VAL A 493 -2.17 12.49 15.33
N ASN A 494 -3.26 12.36 16.08
CA ASN A 494 -3.60 13.29 17.15
C ASN A 494 -3.31 12.66 18.50
N LEU A 495 -2.66 13.42 19.38
CA LEU A 495 -2.31 13.03 20.74
C LEU A 495 -2.92 14.01 21.72
N THR A 496 -3.77 13.52 22.62
CA THR A 496 -4.32 14.33 23.71
C THR A 496 -3.44 14.19 24.94
N PHE A 497 -3.04 15.31 25.52
CA PHE A 497 -2.32 15.36 26.79
C PHE A 497 -3.33 15.34 27.93
N VAL A 498 -3.56 14.17 28.52
CA VAL A 498 -4.48 13.97 29.65
C VAL A 498 -3.71 13.86 30.95
#